data_AF-A0A2H0VSK0-F1
#
_entry.id   AF-A0A2H0VSK0-F1
#
_cell.length_a   1.000
_cell.length_b   1.000
_cell.length_c   1.000
_cell.angle_alpha   90.00
_cell.angle_beta   90.00
_cell.angle_gamma   90.00
#
_symmetry.space_group_name_H-M   'P 1'
#
loop_
_entity.id
_entity.type
_entity.pdbx_description
1 polymer ?
#
loop_
_entity_poly.entity_id
_entity_poly.type
_entity_poly.pdbx_seq_one_letter_code
_entity_poly.pdbx_strand_id
1 'polypeptide(L)'
;MKKIAILFAIFCSFLNATEHNTTNYDSITTTSTVISGEFLGQCWNPLPESIVKRIKGKSWNSDCPIPLEDLAYVQVSHWNYNNEIVTGELIYHKTLALEIIEIFQELFEAKFPIEKMVLIDDYNANDELSMEDNNSSAFCSRAITGKPGVFSKHSYGSTIDINPLINPYVRGSTVLPKGSEPYLDRTLDIPGLIKEGDVCYQAFIKRGYTWGGHWSSLKDYQHFEKDITK
;
A
#
# COMPACT_ATOMS: atom_id res chain seq x y z
N MET A 1 -12.19 -0.50 -35.65
CA MET A 1 -12.35 -1.38 -34.48
C MET A 1 -12.73 -0.51 -33.30
N LYS A 2 -13.96 -0.63 -32.80
CA LYS A 2 -14.51 0.22 -31.75
C LYS A 2 -13.93 -0.22 -30.40
N LYS A 3 -13.27 0.70 -29.67
CA LYS A 3 -12.89 0.48 -28.26
C LYS A 3 -14.18 0.38 -27.46
N ILE A 4 -14.45 -0.80 -26.90
CA ILE A 4 -15.52 -0.98 -25.91
C ILE A 4 -14.93 -0.49 -24.59
N ALA A 5 -15.37 0.67 -24.12
CA ALA A 5 -15.12 1.12 -22.77
C ALA A 5 -16.06 0.32 -21.86
N ILE A 6 -15.50 -0.63 -21.11
CA ILE A 6 -16.24 -1.33 -20.05
C ILE A 6 -16.15 -0.44 -18.82
N LEU A 7 -17.22 0.29 -18.54
CA LEU A 7 -17.39 1.10 -17.34
C LEU A 7 -17.81 0.16 -16.21
N PHE A 8 -16.88 -0.26 -15.35
CA PHE A 8 -17.23 -0.92 -14.09
C PHE A 8 -17.42 0.13 -13.00
N ALA A 9 -18.61 0.14 -12.40
CA ALA A 9 -18.98 1.08 -11.35
C ALA A 9 -18.31 0.70 -10.02
N ILE A 10 -17.41 1.56 -9.53
CA ILE A 10 -16.95 1.55 -8.14
C ILE A 10 -18.04 2.22 -7.30
N PHE A 11 -18.82 1.45 -6.55
CA PHE A 11 -19.81 1.98 -5.62
C PHE A 11 -19.23 2.00 -4.20
N CYS A 12 -18.94 3.20 -3.68
CA CYS A 12 -18.84 3.46 -2.26
C CYS A 12 -20.00 4.39 -1.86
N SER A 13 -20.98 3.87 -1.14
CA SER A 13 -22.10 4.66 -0.61
C SER A 13 -21.65 5.36 0.68
N PHE A 14 -21.68 6.69 0.69
CA PHE A 14 -21.67 7.48 1.94
C PHE A 14 -23.13 7.70 2.37
N LEU A 15 -23.50 7.33 3.59
CA LEU A 15 -24.77 7.74 4.20
C LEU A 15 -24.51 8.59 5.46
N ASN A 16 -25.09 9.79 5.48
CA ASN A 16 -25.20 10.63 6.66
C ASN A 16 -26.20 10.01 7.64
N ALA A 17 -25.80 9.94 8.91
CA ALA A 17 -26.61 9.43 10.01
C ALA A 17 -27.65 10.47 10.46
N THR A 18 -28.90 10.04 10.60
CA THR A 18 -29.86 10.63 11.56
C THR A 18 -30.69 9.54 12.22
N GLU A 19 -30.45 9.40 13.52
CA GLU A 19 -31.30 8.97 14.64
C GLU A 19 -32.22 7.73 14.59
N HIS A 20 -31.92 6.88 15.59
CA HIS A 20 -32.80 6.07 16.43
C HIS A 20 -33.25 4.64 16.02
N ASN A 21 -32.72 3.71 16.82
CA ASN A 21 -33.26 2.45 17.34
C ASN A 21 -33.07 1.12 16.57
N THR A 22 -32.10 0.37 17.13
CA THR A 22 -32.02 -1.10 17.32
C THR A 22 -32.02 -2.04 16.12
N THR A 23 -30.90 -2.79 16.05
CA THR A 23 -30.67 -4.09 15.41
C THR A 23 -30.81 -4.17 13.89
N ASN A 24 -29.74 -3.78 13.18
CA ASN A 24 -29.13 -4.55 12.09
C ASN A 24 -27.86 -3.82 11.64
N TYR A 25 -26.70 -4.45 11.84
CA TYR A 25 -25.45 -3.98 11.28
C TYR A 25 -25.42 -4.46 9.83
N ASP A 26 -25.96 -3.66 8.91
CA ASP A 26 -25.85 -3.91 7.47
C ASP A 26 -24.41 -3.60 7.04
N SER A 27 -23.55 -4.59 7.15
CA SER A 27 -22.24 -4.59 6.51
C SER A 27 -22.44 -4.55 4.99
N ILE A 28 -22.05 -3.45 4.35
CA ILE A 28 -21.94 -3.40 2.89
C ILE A 28 -20.75 -4.29 2.50
N THR A 29 -21.04 -5.53 2.17
CA THR A 29 -20.08 -6.45 1.55
C THR A 29 -20.30 -6.40 0.05
N THR A 30 -19.42 -5.70 -0.66
CA THR A 30 -19.35 -5.82 -2.13
C THR A 30 -18.56 -7.07 -2.48
N THR A 31 -19.25 -8.22 -2.55
CA THR A 31 -18.68 -9.46 -3.07
C THR A 31 -18.87 -9.52 -4.58
N SER A 32 -17.82 -9.20 -5.34
CA SER A 32 -17.71 -9.64 -6.72
C SER A 32 -17.08 -11.02 -6.75
N THR A 33 -17.85 -11.99 -7.24
CA THR A 33 -17.47 -13.38 -7.45
C THR A 33 -16.29 -13.48 -8.43
N VAL A 34 -15.29 -14.29 -8.07
CA VAL A 34 -14.10 -14.58 -8.87
C VAL A 34 -14.46 -15.01 -10.29
N ILE A 35 -14.03 -14.22 -11.27
CA ILE A 35 -13.77 -14.68 -12.63
C ILE A 35 -12.24 -14.75 -12.77
N SER A 36 -11.72 -15.93 -13.08
CA SER A 36 -10.29 -16.14 -13.34
C SER A 36 -9.77 -15.14 -14.38
N GLY A 37 -8.80 -14.30 -14.01
CA GLY A 37 -8.12 -13.37 -14.93
C GLY A 37 -8.45 -11.88 -14.76
N GLU A 38 -9.31 -11.50 -13.81
CA GLU A 38 -9.68 -10.09 -13.56
C GLU A 38 -9.01 -9.52 -12.30
N PHE A 39 -8.81 -8.21 -12.29
CA PHE A 39 -8.36 -7.47 -11.13
C PHE A 39 -9.47 -7.45 -10.05
N LEU A 40 -9.10 -7.71 -8.80
CA LEU A 40 -9.96 -7.52 -7.64
C LEU A 40 -9.44 -6.33 -6.84
N GLY A 41 -10.34 -5.42 -6.45
CA GLY A 41 -10.05 -4.32 -5.53
C GLY A 41 -11.20 -4.14 -4.57
N GLN A 42 -10.94 -4.24 -3.26
CA GLN A 42 -11.95 -4.09 -2.20
C GLN A 42 -11.36 -3.30 -1.04
N CYS A 43 -12.20 -2.56 -0.33
CA CYS A 43 -11.78 -1.90 0.90
C CYS A 43 -12.89 -1.84 1.95
N TRP A 44 -12.51 -1.77 3.22
CA TRP A 44 -13.41 -1.71 4.36
C TRP A 44 -13.00 -0.58 5.32
N ASN A 45 -13.94 0.33 5.58
CA ASN A 45 -13.93 1.30 6.68
C ASN A 45 -15.37 1.36 7.23
N PRO A 46 -15.62 1.07 8.52
CA PRO A 46 -14.64 0.74 9.55
C PRO A 46 -13.86 -0.56 9.28
N LEU A 47 -12.68 -0.68 9.88
CA LEU A 47 -11.87 -1.89 9.77
C LEU A 47 -12.62 -3.10 10.34
N PRO A 48 -12.58 -4.28 9.68
CA PRO A 48 -13.11 -5.51 10.27
C PRO A 48 -12.46 -5.81 11.63
N GLU A 49 -13.22 -6.35 12.59
CA GLU A 49 -12.72 -6.62 13.95
C GLU A 49 -11.47 -7.52 13.97
N SER A 50 -11.40 -8.48 13.05
CA SER A 50 -10.25 -9.36 12.88
C SER A 50 -8.98 -8.59 12.50
N ILE A 51 -9.10 -7.57 11.64
CA ILE A 51 -8.01 -6.69 11.23
C ILE A 51 -7.61 -5.78 12.39
N VAL A 52 -8.59 -5.19 13.08
CA VAL A 52 -8.33 -4.38 14.29
C VAL A 52 -7.51 -5.19 15.32
N LYS A 53 -7.86 -6.46 15.55
CA LYS A 53 -7.13 -7.35 16.46
C LYS A 53 -5.73 -7.70 15.95
N ARG A 54 -5.54 -7.81 14.63
CA ARG A 54 -4.23 -8.12 14.00
C ARG A 54 -3.24 -6.96 14.15
N ILE A 55 -3.71 -5.71 14.00
CA ILE A 55 -2.83 -4.53 13.97
C ILE A 55 -2.61 -3.87 15.33
N LYS A 56 -3.57 -3.99 16.27
CA LYS A 56 -3.47 -3.38 17.60
C LYS A 56 -2.31 -3.97 18.40
N GLY A 57 -1.47 -3.09 18.95
CA GLY A 57 -0.27 -3.48 19.70
C GLY A 57 0.93 -3.81 18.83
N LYS A 58 0.79 -3.66 17.51
CA LYS A 58 1.82 -3.92 16.48
C LYS A 58 1.96 -2.69 15.59
N SER A 59 1.45 -2.73 14.37
CA SER A 59 1.51 -1.60 13.42
C SER A 59 0.60 -0.45 13.81
N TRP A 60 -0.35 -0.64 14.73
CA TRP A 60 -1.16 0.45 15.32
C TRP A 60 -1.14 0.38 16.85
N ASN A 61 -0.84 1.51 17.50
CA ASN A 61 -0.79 1.66 18.96
C ASN A 61 -1.60 2.89 19.41
N SER A 62 -1.88 3.02 20.70
CA SER A 62 -2.74 4.10 21.22
C SER A 62 -2.16 5.51 21.05
N ASP A 63 -0.85 5.61 20.84
CA ASP A 63 -0.13 6.85 20.53
C ASP A 63 -0.03 7.12 19.02
N CYS A 64 -0.59 6.26 18.18
CA CYS A 64 -0.65 6.43 16.74
C CYS A 64 -1.26 7.79 16.38
N PRO A 65 -0.63 8.58 15.50
CA PRO A 65 -1.10 9.93 15.17
C PRO A 65 -2.40 9.92 14.35
N ILE A 66 -2.82 8.76 13.85
CA ILE A 66 -4.06 8.57 13.11
C ILE A 66 -4.97 7.56 13.81
N PRO A 67 -6.25 7.88 14.01
CA PRO A 67 -7.17 6.98 14.68
C PRO A 67 -7.66 5.87 13.71
N LEU A 68 -8.17 4.75 14.24
CA LEU A 68 -8.58 3.60 13.42
C LEU A 68 -9.70 3.95 12.44
N GLU A 69 -10.54 4.92 12.81
CA GLU A 69 -11.67 5.41 12.02
C GLU A 69 -11.24 6.10 10.73
N ASP A 70 -9.99 6.53 10.64
CA ASP A 70 -9.40 7.13 9.44
C ASP A 70 -8.60 6.14 8.59
N LEU A 71 -8.52 4.87 9.01
CA LEU A 71 -7.88 3.79 8.27
C LEU A 71 -8.91 2.91 7.56
N ALA A 72 -8.56 2.44 6.37
CA ALA A 72 -9.26 1.42 5.61
C ALA A 72 -8.36 0.22 5.39
N TYR A 73 -8.94 -0.98 5.47
CA TYR A 73 -8.30 -2.21 5.03
C TYR A 73 -8.57 -2.36 3.55
N VAL A 74 -7.53 -2.63 2.77
CA VAL A 74 -7.59 -2.71 1.31
C VAL A 74 -7.07 -4.08 0.88
N GLN A 75 -7.78 -4.73 -0.02
CA GLN A 75 -7.33 -5.92 -0.73
C GLN A 75 -7.27 -5.66 -2.22
N VAL A 76 -6.17 -6.06 -2.87
CA VAL A 76 -5.96 -5.89 -4.31
C VAL A 76 -5.31 -7.12 -4.93
N SER A 77 -5.75 -7.51 -6.12
CA SER A 77 -5.04 -8.53 -6.91
C SER A 77 -3.75 -7.95 -7.50
N HIS A 78 -2.67 -8.73 -7.49
CA HIS A 78 -1.41 -8.40 -8.16
C HIS A 78 -0.75 -9.63 -8.78
N TRP A 79 0.21 -9.41 -9.68
CA TRP A 79 1.03 -10.47 -10.26
C TRP A 79 2.29 -10.67 -9.41
N ASN A 80 2.49 -11.89 -8.89
CA ASN A 80 3.75 -12.25 -8.23
C ASN A 80 4.84 -12.59 -9.26
N TYR A 81 6.06 -12.87 -8.78
CA TYR A 81 7.19 -13.21 -9.66
C TYR A 81 7.03 -14.56 -10.39
N ASN A 82 6.12 -15.42 -9.95
CA ASN A 82 5.75 -16.65 -10.67
C ASN A 82 4.69 -16.40 -11.77
N ASN A 83 4.29 -15.14 -12.00
CA ASN A 83 3.18 -14.75 -12.86
C ASN A 83 1.83 -15.35 -12.42
N GLU A 84 1.61 -15.48 -11.12
CA GLU A 84 0.34 -15.89 -10.53
C GLU A 84 -0.42 -14.65 -10.04
N ILE A 85 -1.74 -14.66 -10.20
CA ILE A 85 -2.60 -13.65 -9.59
C ILE A 85 -2.81 -14.03 -8.13
N VAL A 86 -2.38 -13.16 -7.23
CA VAL A 86 -2.52 -13.33 -5.78
C VAL A 86 -3.17 -12.10 -5.17
N THR A 87 -3.81 -12.27 -4.01
CA THR A 87 -4.41 -11.16 -3.27
C THR A 87 -3.37 -10.56 -2.32
N GLY A 88 -3.16 -9.25 -2.42
CA GLY A 88 -2.39 -8.45 -1.50
C GLY A 88 -3.27 -7.74 -0.47
N GLU A 89 -2.68 -7.43 0.69
CA GLU A 89 -3.33 -6.74 1.81
C GLU A 89 -2.61 -5.43 2.14
N LEU A 90 -3.36 -4.35 2.35
CA LEU A 90 -2.84 -3.06 2.80
C LEU A 90 -3.75 -2.45 3.87
N ILE A 91 -3.16 -1.59 4.70
CA ILE A 91 -3.89 -0.61 5.51
C ILE A 91 -3.52 0.76 4.95
N TYR A 92 -4.52 1.58 4.66
CA TYR A 92 -4.35 2.89 4.01
C TYR A 92 -5.30 3.91 4.61
N HIS A 93 -5.07 5.20 4.36
CA HIS A 93 -5.97 6.26 4.76
C HIS A 93 -7.30 6.12 4.01
N LYS A 94 -8.44 6.17 4.70
CA LYS A 94 -9.76 5.88 4.11
C LYS A 94 -10.09 6.74 2.90
N THR A 95 -9.66 8.01 2.88
CA THR A 95 -9.92 8.93 1.77
C THR A 95 -9.10 8.62 0.52
N LEU A 96 -8.02 7.85 0.64
CA LEU A 96 -7.17 7.42 -0.47
C LEU A 96 -7.38 5.94 -0.83
N ALA A 97 -8.26 5.21 -0.13
CA ALA A 97 -8.46 3.78 -0.32
C ALA A 97 -8.90 3.40 -1.75
N LEU A 98 -9.77 4.20 -2.37
CA LEU A 98 -10.16 3.97 -3.77
C LEU A 98 -9.03 4.32 -4.74
N GLU A 99 -8.30 5.39 -4.48
CA GLU A 99 -7.19 5.82 -5.33
C GLU A 99 -6.06 4.78 -5.34
N ILE A 100 -5.73 4.18 -4.20
CA ILE A 100 -4.72 3.13 -4.13
C ILE A 100 -5.19 1.86 -4.87
N ILE A 101 -6.48 1.52 -4.82
CA ILE A 101 -7.07 0.43 -5.62
C ILE A 101 -6.89 0.72 -7.12
N GLU A 102 -7.19 1.94 -7.58
CA GLU A 102 -7.01 2.33 -8.99
C GLU A 102 -5.55 2.29 -9.44
N ILE A 103 -4.60 2.62 -8.55
CA ILE A 103 -3.17 2.45 -8.80
C ILE A 103 -2.86 0.97 -9.03
N PHE A 104 -3.28 0.09 -8.12
CA PHE A 104 -3.03 -1.34 -8.27
C PHE A 104 -3.74 -1.97 -9.45
N GLN A 105 -4.90 -1.44 -9.85
CA GLN A 105 -5.56 -1.86 -11.08
C GLN A 105 -4.67 -1.60 -12.30
N GLU A 106 -4.10 -0.40 -12.39
CA GLU A 106 -3.20 -0.02 -13.48
C GLU A 106 -1.92 -0.87 -13.49
N LEU A 107 -1.34 -1.14 -12.31
CA LEU A 107 -0.19 -2.04 -12.18
C LEU A 107 -0.55 -3.46 -12.63
N PHE A 108 -1.72 -3.95 -12.25
CA PHE A 108 -2.22 -5.27 -12.60
C PHE A 108 -2.44 -5.42 -14.11
N GLU A 109 -3.09 -4.43 -14.75
CA GLU A 109 -3.33 -4.39 -16.19
C GLU A 109 -2.01 -4.35 -16.98
N ALA A 110 -1.01 -3.64 -16.45
CA ALA A 110 0.34 -3.60 -17.02
C ALA A 110 1.21 -4.82 -16.66
N LYS A 111 0.71 -5.73 -15.83
CA LYS A 111 1.45 -6.88 -15.29
C LYS A 111 2.76 -6.49 -14.60
N PHE A 112 2.77 -5.35 -13.90
CA PHE A 112 3.92 -4.94 -13.09
C PHE A 112 4.12 -5.94 -11.94
N PRO A 113 5.28 -6.61 -11.83
CA PRO A 113 5.48 -7.66 -10.83
C PRO A 113 5.66 -7.10 -9.42
N ILE A 114 4.92 -7.67 -8.47
CA ILE A 114 5.03 -7.38 -7.04
C ILE A 114 5.19 -8.72 -6.33
N GLU A 115 6.29 -8.95 -5.63
CA GLU A 115 6.57 -10.28 -5.09
C GLU A 115 5.57 -10.68 -4.00
N LYS A 116 5.32 -9.75 -3.08
CA LYS A 116 4.54 -9.98 -1.87
C LYS A 116 3.91 -8.69 -1.39
N MET A 117 2.72 -8.83 -0.80
CA MET A 117 1.97 -7.74 -0.21
C MET A 117 1.08 -8.28 0.91
N VAL A 118 1.66 -8.45 2.09
CA VAL A 118 0.94 -8.80 3.31
C VAL A 118 1.09 -7.67 4.32
N LEU A 119 0.19 -7.62 5.32
CA LEU A 119 0.32 -6.63 6.38
C LEU A 119 1.64 -6.83 7.13
N ILE A 120 2.32 -5.72 7.45
CA ILE A 120 3.59 -5.74 8.21
C ILE A 120 3.44 -6.42 9.58
N ASP A 121 2.21 -6.54 10.08
CA ASP A 121 1.85 -7.24 11.31
C ASP A 121 2.18 -8.74 11.32
N ASP A 122 2.32 -9.36 10.13
CA ASP A 122 2.79 -10.74 9.98
C ASP A 122 4.27 -10.88 10.31
N TYR A 123 5.01 -9.77 10.17
CA TYR A 123 6.39 -9.62 10.63
C TYR A 123 6.47 -8.99 12.04
N ASN A 124 5.35 -8.95 12.78
CA ASN A 124 5.24 -8.25 14.06
C ASN A 124 5.63 -6.77 13.99
N ALA A 125 5.28 -6.09 12.89
CA ALA A 125 5.66 -4.71 12.62
C ALA A 125 7.19 -4.45 12.57
N ASN A 126 7.96 -5.50 12.25
CA ASN A 126 9.40 -5.39 12.00
C ASN A 126 9.67 -5.01 10.54
N ASP A 127 10.09 -3.77 10.36
CA ASP A 127 10.43 -3.14 9.07
C ASP A 127 11.50 -3.94 8.30
N GLU A 128 12.61 -4.31 8.97
CA GLU A 128 13.73 -5.00 8.33
C GLU A 128 13.32 -6.37 7.81
N LEU A 129 12.62 -7.16 8.63
CA LEU A 129 12.15 -8.49 8.21
C LEU A 129 11.16 -8.42 7.04
N SER A 130 10.29 -7.41 7.03
CA SER A 130 9.35 -7.18 5.92
C SER A 130 10.09 -6.77 4.65
N MET A 131 11.06 -5.86 4.75
CA MET A 131 11.83 -5.37 3.61
C MET A 131 12.74 -6.46 3.03
N GLU A 132 13.50 -7.20 3.88
CA GLU A 132 14.36 -8.31 3.47
C GLU A 132 13.57 -9.41 2.73
N ASP A 133 12.31 -9.62 3.10
CA ASP A 133 11.39 -10.58 2.48
C ASP A 133 10.59 -9.99 1.29
N ASN A 134 11.06 -8.84 0.80
CA ASN A 134 10.56 -8.08 -0.35
C ASN A 134 9.05 -7.77 -0.29
N ASN A 135 8.51 -7.61 0.93
CA ASN A 135 7.10 -7.36 1.16
C ASN A 135 6.75 -5.88 0.92
N SER A 136 5.88 -5.63 -0.05
CA SER A 136 5.30 -4.31 -0.27
C SER A 136 4.31 -3.99 0.84
N SER A 137 4.46 -2.84 1.51
CA SER A 137 3.65 -2.49 2.67
C SER A 137 3.41 -0.98 2.77
N ALA A 138 2.29 -0.58 3.40
CA ALA A 138 1.85 0.82 3.41
C ALA A 138 1.85 1.47 4.80
N PHE A 139 1.28 0.80 5.80
CA PHE A 139 1.06 1.40 7.12
C PHE A 139 1.86 0.70 8.21
N CYS A 140 2.58 1.50 9.00
CA CYS A 140 3.24 1.08 10.22
C CYS A 140 3.43 2.30 11.13
N SER A 141 2.61 2.38 12.18
CA SER A 141 2.72 3.43 13.19
C SER A 141 3.88 3.18 14.13
N ARG A 142 4.95 3.94 13.96
CA ARG A 142 6.14 3.90 14.80
C ARG A 142 6.79 5.27 14.90
N ALA A 143 7.40 5.57 16.04
CA ALA A 143 8.31 6.69 16.15
C ALA A 143 9.54 6.47 15.24
N ILE A 144 10.09 7.56 14.71
CA ILE A 144 11.38 7.53 14.02
C ILE A 144 12.45 7.17 15.05
N THR A 145 13.32 6.24 14.69
CA THR A 145 14.44 5.81 15.54
C THR A 145 15.25 7.00 16.04
N GLY A 146 15.40 7.11 17.37
CA GLY A 146 16.13 8.19 18.02
C GLY A 146 15.39 9.54 18.09
N LYS A 147 14.11 9.61 17.69
CA LYS A 147 13.28 10.83 17.78
C LYS A 147 11.91 10.53 18.41
N PRO A 148 11.84 10.38 19.75
CA PRO A 148 10.57 10.17 20.44
C PRO A 148 9.53 11.26 20.10
N GLY A 149 8.29 10.87 19.86
CA GLY A 149 7.19 11.77 19.49
C GLY A 149 7.18 12.24 18.03
N VAL A 150 8.18 11.88 17.23
CA VAL A 150 8.18 12.12 15.78
C VAL A 150 7.86 10.81 15.08
N PHE A 151 6.71 10.73 14.42
CA PHE A 151 6.26 9.51 13.75
C PHE A 151 6.80 9.38 12.32
N SER A 152 6.97 8.13 11.88
CA SER A 152 7.24 7.81 10.48
C SER A 152 6.13 8.29 9.57
N LYS A 153 6.41 8.52 8.29
CA LYS A 153 5.39 8.85 7.28
C LYS A 153 4.38 7.72 7.09
N HIS A 154 4.82 6.47 7.23
CA HIS A 154 3.95 5.28 7.25
C HIS A 154 2.92 5.27 8.39
N SER A 155 3.10 6.12 9.40
CA SER A 155 2.15 6.23 10.51
C SER A 155 0.88 7.02 10.17
N TYR A 156 0.81 7.65 8.99
CA TYR A 156 -0.32 8.50 8.57
C TYR A 156 -1.20 7.87 7.48
N GLY A 157 -0.87 6.65 7.02
CA GLY A 157 -1.68 5.89 6.08
C GLY A 157 -1.67 6.41 4.64
N SER A 158 -0.72 7.26 4.26
CA SER A 158 -0.65 7.85 2.91
C SER A 158 0.67 7.57 2.18
N THR A 159 1.34 6.48 2.56
CA THR A 159 2.62 6.04 1.97
C THR A 159 2.59 4.56 1.63
N ILE A 160 3.46 4.13 0.73
CA ILE A 160 3.65 2.73 0.36
C ILE A 160 5.05 2.47 -0.14
N ASP A 161 5.62 1.35 0.31
CA ASP A 161 6.85 0.78 -0.20
C ASP A 161 6.55 -0.38 -1.15
N ILE A 162 7.16 -0.37 -2.33
CA ILE A 162 6.97 -1.40 -3.36
C ILE A 162 8.26 -2.17 -3.60
N ASN A 163 8.19 -3.48 -3.39
CA ASN A 163 9.31 -4.43 -3.51
C ASN A 163 10.62 -3.89 -2.86
N PRO A 164 10.65 -3.69 -1.53
CA PRO A 164 11.79 -3.11 -0.81
C PRO A 164 13.16 -3.68 -1.15
N LEU A 165 13.29 -5.00 -1.26
CA LEU A 165 14.58 -5.67 -1.46
C LEU A 165 15.25 -5.24 -2.77
N ILE A 166 14.47 -5.04 -3.82
CA ILE A 166 14.98 -4.63 -5.14
C ILE A 166 14.92 -3.11 -5.37
N ASN A 167 14.23 -2.37 -4.51
CA ASN A 167 14.08 -0.92 -4.57
C ASN A 167 14.62 -0.27 -3.28
N PRO A 168 15.93 -0.30 -3.04
CA PRO A 168 16.50 -0.01 -1.73
C PRO A 168 16.31 1.44 -1.26
N TYR A 169 16.33 1.58 0.06
CA TYR A 169 16.68 2.82 0.74
C TYR A 169 18.20 2.99 0.76
N VAL A 170 18.68 4.19 0.47
CA VAL A 170 20.11 4.54 0.39
C VAL A 170 20.37 5.89 1.05
N ARG A 171 21.18 5.90 2.11
CA ARG A 171 21.63 7.11 2.79
C ARG A 171 23.11 7.04 3.12
N GLY A 172 23.92 7.80 2.37
CA GLY A 172 25.38 7.71 2.49
C GLY A 172 25.84 6.30 2.11
N SER A 173 26.53 5.61 3.01
CA SER A 173 26.95 4.21 2.83
C SER A 173 25.93 3.19 3.34
N THR A 174 24.82 3.63 3.94
CA THR A 174 23.76 2.72 4.41
C THR A 174 22.84 2.37 3.26
N VAL A 175 22.68 1.07 3.03
CA VAL A 175 21.73 0.48 2.07
C VAL A 175 20.82 -0.44 2.87
N LEU A 176 19.51 -0.28 2.73
CA LEU A 176 18.50 -1.11 3.36
C LEU A 176 17.47 -1.58 2.32
N PRO A 177 16.89 -2.79 2.50
CA PRO A 177 17.29 -3.80 3.47
C PRO A 177 18.67 -4.42 3.14
N LYS A 178 19.18 -5.24 4.05
CA LYS A 178 20.43 -5.99 3.80
C LYS A 178 20.28 -6.90 2.57
N GLY A 179 21.29 -6.92 1.70
CA GLY A 179 21.29 -7.74 0.48
C GLY A 179 20.76 -7.00 -0.76
N SER A 180 20.33 -5.75 -0.61
CA SER A 180 19.84 -4.93 -1.73
C SER A 180 20.94 -4.25 -2.55
N GLU A 181 22.21 -4.38 -2.16
CA GLU A 181 23.34 -3.71 -2.81
C GLU A 181 23.43 -3.96 -4.33
N PRO A 182 23.14 -5.17 -4.86
CA PRO A 182 23.12 -5.40 -6.31
C PRO A 182 22.14 -4.49 -7.06
N TYR A 183 21.04 -4.07 -6.41
CA TYR A 183 19.96 -3.30 -7.02
C TYR A 183 20.18 -1.78 -6.96
N LEU A 184 21.35 -1.34 -6.47
CA LEU A 184 21.82 0.04 -6.64
C LEU A 184 22.06 0.38 -8.10
N ASP A 185 22.41 -0.62 -8.92
CA ASP A 185 22.46 -0.47 -10.37
C ASP A 185 21.04 -0.39 -10.93
N ARG A 186 20.57 0.84 -11.15
CA ARG A 186 19.23 1.10 -11.70
C ARG A 186 19.14 0.82 -13.21
N THR A 187 20.22 0.38 -13.86
CA THR A 187 20.20 -0.03 -15.27
C THR A 187 19.70 -1.45 -15.48
N LEU A 188 19.70 -2.28 -14.42
CA LEU A 188 19.22 -3.66 -14.45
C LEU A 188 17.80 -3.79 -15.02
N ASP A 189 17.55 -4.86 -15.77
CA ASP A 189 16.23 -5.20 -16.29
C ASP A 189 15.71 -6.44 -15.55
N ILE A 190 15.09 -6.20 -14.38
CA ILE A 190 14.55 -7.25 -13.52
C ILE A 190 13.09 -6.94 -13.14
N PRO A 191 12.27 -7.98 -12.89
CA PRO A 191 10.88 -7.83 -12.44
C PRO A 191 10.75 -6.90 -11.23
N GLY A 192 9.80 -5.95 -11.29
CA GLY A 192 9.42 -5.10 -10.16
C GLY A 192 10.36 -3.94 -9.82
N LEU A 193 11.46 -3.76 -10.57
CA LEU A 193 12.42 -2.68 -10.35
C LEU A 193 11.83 -1.35 -10.82
N ILE A 194 11.67 -0.40 -9.89
CA ILE A 194 11.08 0.90 -10.19
C ILE A 194 12.12 1.82 -10.84
N LYS A 195 11.76 2.37 -12.00
CA LYS A 195 12.52 3.39 -12.71
C LYS A 195 11.65 4.60 -12.96
N GLU A 196 12.27 5.77 -12.95
CA GLU A 196 11.57 6.99 -13.37
C GLU A 196 10.99 6.81 -14.78
N GLY A 197 9.71 7.14 -14.92
CA GLY A 197 8.98 7.01 -16.17
C GLY A 197 8.37 5.63 -16.46
N ASP A 198 8.64 4.61 -15.64
CA ASP A 198 7.98 3.31 -15.78
C ASP A 198 6.51 3.33 -15.33
N VAL A 199 5.82 2.20 -15.50
CA VAL A 199 4.39 2.11 -15.18
C VAL A 199 4.09 2.26 -13.69
N CYS A 200 4.97 1.77 -12.80
CA CYS A 200 4.78 1.90 -11.36
C CYS A 200 4.89 3.36 -10.95
N TYR A 201 6.00 3.99 -11.33
CA TYR A 201 6.23 5.41 -11.16
C TYR A 201 5.05 6.25 -11.70
N GLN A 202 4.64 6.04 -12.96
CA GLN A 202 3.58 6.85 -13.58
C GLN A 202 2.22 6.68 -12.88
N ALA A 203 1.89 5.46 -12.43
CA ALA A 203 0.63 5.19 -11.74
C ALA A 203 0.49 6.03 -10.46
N PHE A 204 1.57 6.19 -9.70
CA PHE A 204 1.60 7.04 -8.51
C PHE A 204 1.69 8.52 -8.86
N ILE A 205 2.66 8.93 -9.68
CA ILE A 205 2.96 10.35 -9.92
C ILE A 205 1.79 11.11 -10.55
N LYS A 206 1.06 10.51 -11.49
CA LYS A 206 -0.10 11.18 -12.12
C LYS A 206 -1.26 11.44 -11.15
N ARG A 207 -1.24 10.81 -9.98
CA ARG A 207 -2.22 10.97 -8.88
C ARG A 207 -1.68 11.87 -7.76
N GLY A 208 -0.56 12.55 -7.98
CA GLY A 208 0.00 13.53 -7.04
C GLY A 208 0.81 12.93 -5.90
N TYR A 209 1.21 11.67 -6.00
CA TYR A 209 2.25 11.11 -5.13
C TYR A 209 3.61 11.71 -5.48
N THR A 210 4.50 11.73 -4.50
CA THR A 210 5.93 11.94 -4.68
C THR A 210 6.66 10.61 -4.55
N TRP A 211 7.82 10.48 -5.18
CA TRP A 211 8.63 9.28 -5.14
C TRP A 211 9.96 9.55 -4.42
N GLY A 212 10.32 8.67 -3.48
CA GLY A 212 11.54 8.77 -2.67
C GLY A 212 12.83 8.65 -3.48
N GLY A 213 12.78 8.07 -4.69
CA GLY A 213 13.90 8.06 -5.63
C GLY A 213 14.34 9.46 -6.10
N HIS A 214 13.51 10.48 -5.92
CA HIS A 214 13.84 11.88 -6.27
C HIS A 214 14.44 12.68 -5.12
N TRP A 215 14.43 12.18 -3.89
CA TRP A 215 14.97 12.91 -2.75
C TRP A 215 16.49 13.12 -2.86
N SER A 216 17.00 14.20 -2.25
CA SER A 216 18.41 14.62 -2.40
C SER A 216 19.30 14.18 -1.25
N SER A 217 18.79 14.22 -0.01
CA SER A 217 19.56 13.83 1.19
C SER A 217 19.70 12.33 1.38
N LEU A 218 18.82 11.56 0.72
CA LEU A 218 18.79 10.10 0.67
C LEU A 218 18.00 9.70 -0.57
N LYS A 219 18.10 8.44 -1.00
CA LYS A 219 17.24 7.84 -2.01
C LYS A 219 16.40 6.76 -1.36
N ASP A 220 15.11 6.75 -1.62
CA ASP A 220 14.21 5.72 -1.12
C ASP A 220 13.41 5.17 -2.29
N TYR A 221 13.99 4.21 -3.02
CA TYR A 221 13.45 3.80 -4.32
C TYR A 221 12.12 3.05 -4.21
N GLN A 222 11.87 2.43 -3.08
CA GLN A 222 10.61 1.74 -2.74
C GLN A 222 9.46 2.70 -2.46
N HIS A 223 9.76 3.91 -1.97
CA HIS A 223 8.80 4.75 -1.25
C HIS A 223 8.01 5.69 -2.15
N PHE A 224 6.69 5.64 -2.04
CA PHE A 224 5.78 6.67 -2.53
C PHE A 224 4.99 7.27 -1.38
N GLU A 225 4.83 8.59 -1.38
CA GLU A 225 3.98 9.28 -0.41
C GLU A 225 3.11 10.36 -1.02
N LYS A 226 1.93 10.53 -0.43
CA LYS A 226 1.01 11.63 -0.75
C LYS A 226 0.67 12.42 0.50
N ASP A 227 0.64 13.73 0.32
CA ASP A 227 0.20 14.67 1.35
C ASP A 227 -1.33 14.70 1.38
N ILE A 228 -1.92 14.21 2.46
CA ILE A 228 -3.39 14.17 2.66
C ILE A 228 -3.98 15.47 3.20
N THR A 229 -3.15 16.50 3.42
CA THR A 229 -3.58 17.81 3.93
C THR A 229 -3.86 18.84 2.84
N LYS A 230 -3.58 18.50 1.58
CA LYS A 230 -3.68 19.40 0.42
C LYS A 230 -4.85 19.06 -0.49
#